data_AF-A0A1Y5H0V6-F1
#
_entry.id   AF-A0A1Y5H0V6-F1
#
_cell.length_a   1.000
_cell.length_b   1.000
_cell.length_c   1.000
_cell.angle_alpha   90.00
_cell.angle_beta   90.00
_cell.angle_gamma   90.00
#
_symmetry.space_group_name_H-M   'P 1'
#
loop_
_entity.id
_entity.type
_entity.pdbx_description
1 polymer ?
#
loop_
_entity_poly.entity_id
_entity_poly.type
_entity_poly.pdbx_seq_one_letter_code
_entity_poly.pdbx_strand_id
1 'polypeptide(L)'
;MSKEKFERNKPHVNVGTIGHVDHGKTTLTAALTKVCAEVWGGDARAFDQIDNAPEERERGITISTSHVEYDSPNRHYAHVDCPGHADYVKNMITGAAQMDG
;
A
#
# COMPACT_ATOMS: atom_id res chain seq x y z
N MET A 1 18.52 -10.31 -12.48
CA MET A 1 19.22 -9.17 -11.84
C MET A 1 18.95 -9.27 -10.36
N SER A 2 19.99 -9.40 -9.53
CA SER A 2 19.84 -9.35 -8.08
C SER A 2 19.25 -7.99 -7.71
N LYS A 3 18.09 -7.96 -7.04
CA LYS A 3 17.56 -6.73 -6.44
C LYS A 3 18.68 -6.09 -5.61
N GLU A 4 18.88 -4.79 -5.75
CA GLU A 4 19.83 -4.06 -4.90
C GLU A 4 19.55 -4.37 -3.43
N LYS A 5 20.61 -4.50 -2.65
CA LYS A 5 20.49 -4.83 -1.23
C LYS A 5 19.89 -3.62 -0.53
N PHE A 6 18.67 -3.78 -0.02
CA PHE A 6 17.99 -2.72 0.71
C PHE A 6 18.79 -2.30 1.96
N GLU A 7 19.14 -1.01 2.05
CA GLU A 7 19.86 -0.44 3.18
C GLU A 7 18.87 0.11 4.23
N ARG A 8 18.81 -0.53 5.40
CA ARG A 8 17.94 -0.13 6.53
C ARG A 8 18.53 1.05 7.31
N ASN A 9 18.62 2.21 6.66
CA ASN A 9 19.23 3.41 7.26
C ASN A 9 18.25 4.24 8.12
N LYS A 10 16.95 3.96 8.03
CA LYS A 10 15.88 4.69 8.75
C LYS A 10 15.05 3.73 9.61
N PRO A 11 14.45 4.22 10.72
CA PRO A 11 13.41 3.48 11.44
C PRO A 11 12.30 3.04 10.49
N HIS A 12 11.97 1.75 10.55
CA HIS A 12 10.94 1.13 9.73
C HIS A 12 9.62 1.08 10.49
N VAL A 13 8.51 1.44 9.85
CA VAL A 13 7.17 1.35 10.41
C VAL A 13 6.22 0.74 9.39
N ASN A 14 5.43 -0.23 9.82
CA ASN A 14 4.35 -0.80 9.03
C ASN A 14 3.08 0.03 9.25
N VAL A 15 2.52 0.56 8.18
CA VAL A 15 1.28 1.34 8.18
C VAL A 15 0.31 0.73 7.18
N GLY A 16 -0.94 1.21 7.13
CA GLY A 16 -1.85 0.75 6.09
C GLY A 16 -3.16 1.52 6.02
N THR A 17 -3.87 1.30 4.93
CA THR A 17 -5.20 1.86 4.66
C THR A 17 -6.27 0.82 4.95
N ILE A 18 -7.13 1.13 5.93
CA ILE A 18 -8.34 0.37 6.26
C ILE A 18 -9.57 1.28 6.17
N GLY A 19 -10.74 0.70 5.96
CA GLY A 19 -11.99 1.45 5.82
C GLY A 19 -12.97 0.79 4.86
N HIS A 20 -14.18 1.36 4.78
CA HIS A 20 -15.27 0.82 3.96
C HIS A 20 -14.95 0.81 2.46
N VAL A 21 -15.70 0.03 1.68
CA VAL A 21 -15.60 0.00 0.21
C VAL A 21 -15.82 1.40 -0.37
N ASP A 22 -15.12 1.71 -1.46
CA ASP A 22 -15.18 3.00 -2.19
C ASP A 22 -14.78 4.28 -1.43
N HIS A 23 -14.25 4.16 -0.21
CA HIS A 23 -13.73 5.31 0.54
C HIS A 23 -12.35 5.81 0.06
N GLY A 24 -11.85 5.32 -1.09
CA GLY A 24 -10.63 5.84 -1.72
C GLY A 24 -9.30 5.35 -1.11
N LYS A 25 -9.28 4.20 -0.42
CA LYS A 25 -8.08 3.60 0.19
C LYS A 25 -6.91 3.48 -0.82
N THR A 26 -7.12 2.75 -1.90
CA THR A 26 -6.12 2.52 -2.95
C THR A 26 -5.71 3.81 -3.65
N THR A 27 -6.64 4.72 -3.90
CA THR A 27 -6.35 6.05 -4.47
C THR A 27 -5.45 6.87 -3.54
N LEU A 28 -5.70 6.83 -2.23
CA LEU A 28 -4.86 7.50 -1.24
C LEU A 28 -3.47 6.87 -1.20
N THR A 29 -3.37 5.55 -1.24
CA THR A 29 -2.09 4.83 -1.25
C THR A 29 -1.25 5.19 -2.49
N ALA A 30 -1.88 5.26 -3.66
CA ALA A 30 -1.22 5.74 -4.88
C ALA A 30 -0.74 7.20 -4.73
N ALA A 31 -1.57 8.08 -4.16
CA ALA A 31 -1.21 9.47 -3.93
C ALA A 31 -0.05 9.62 -2.93
N LEU A 32 0.00 8.82 -1.87
CA LEU A 32 1.09 8.81 -0.89
C LEU A 32 2.42 8.47 -1.55
N THR A 33 2.48 7.38 -2.32
CA THR A 33 3.71 6.99 -3.03
C THR A 33 4.15 8.05 -4.03
N LYS A 34 3.20 8.65 -4.76
CA LYS A 34 3.48 9.73 -5.72
C LYS A 34 4.07 10.96 -5.04
N VAL A 35 3.42 11.46 -3.99
CA VAL A 35 3.89 12.65 -3.26
C VAL A 35 5.26 12.39 -2.62
N CYS A 36 5.46 11.22 -2.01
CA CYS A 36 6.76 10.88 -1.43
C CYS A 36 7.86 10.80 -2.50
N ALA A 37 7.57 10.20 -3.66
CA ALA A 37 8.51 10.14 -4.78
C ALA A 37 8.87 11.52 -5.32
N GLU A 38 7.87 12.42 -5.45
CA GLU A 38 8.10 13.80 -5.92
C GLU A 38 8.91 14.65 -4.94
N VAL A 39 8.72 14.46 -3.62
CA VAL A 39 9.34 15.32 -2.59
C VAL A 39 10.69 14.76 -2.13
N TRP A 40 10.82 13.44 -2.00
CA TRP A 40 11.97 12.79 -1.37
C TRP A 40 12.67 11.75 -2.26
N GLY A 41 12.17 11.54 -3.48
CA GLY A 41 12.64 10.48 -4.38
C GLY A 41 12.02 9.11 -4.07
N GLY A 42 12.37 8.11 -4.88
CA GLY A 42 11.79 6.76 -4.82
C GLY A 42 10.80 6.49 -5.96
N ASP A 43 10.04 5.39 -5.82
CA ASP A 43 9.13 4.90 -6.87
C ASP A 43 7.67 5.23 -6.54
N ALA A 44 7.01 5.97 -7.44
CA ALA A 44 5.57 6.14 -7.38
C ALA A 44 4.84 4.86 -7.83
N ARG A 45 3.75 4.51 -7.15
CA ARG A 45 2.85 3.40 -7.52
C ARG A 45 1.51 3.95 -7.97
N ALA A 46 1.15 3.65 -9.21
CA ALA A 46 -0.15 4.03 -9.75
C ALA A 46 -1.25 3.08 -9.24
N PHE A 47 -2.51 3.53 -9.30
CA PHE A 47 -3.67 2.78 -8.82
C PHE A 47 -3.73 1.35 -9.41
N ASP A 48 -3.51 1.22 -10.71
CA ASP A 48 -3.53 -0.04 -11.46
C ASP A 48 -2.35 -0.97 -11.14
N GLN A 49 -1.32 -0.46 -10.48
CA GLN A 49 -0.20 -1.25 -9.97
C GLN A 49 -0.48 -1.79 -8.56
N ILE A 50 -1.36 -1.12 -7.81
CA ILE A 50 -1.80 -1.53 -6.47
C ILE A 50 -2.95 -2.54 -6.60
N ASP A 51 -4.02 -2.17 -7.30
CA ASP A 51 -5.12 -3.06 -7.72
C ASP A 51 -4.77 -3.68 -9.08
N ASN A 52 -3.86 -4.66 -9.06
CA ASN A 52 -3.27 -5.22 -10.28
C ASN A 52 -3.89 -6.55 -10.69
N ALA A 53 -4.69 -7.21 -9.84
CA ALA A 53 -5.30 -8.48 -10.21
C ALA A 53 -6.37 -8.26 -11.30
N PRO A 54 -6.47 -9.15 -12.31
CA PRO A 54 -7.50 -9.04 -13.34
C PRO A 54 -8.92 -8.93 -12.76
N GLU A 55 -9.21 -9.69 -11.71
CA GLU A 55 -10.52 -9.68 -11.03
C GLU A 55 -10.80 -8.35 -10.30
N GLU A 56 -9.77 -7.71 -9.73
CA GLU A 56 -9.89 -6.40 -9.07
C GLU A 56 -10.20 -5.31 -10.09
N ARG A 57 -9.54 -5.35 -11.25
CA ARG A 57 -9.78 -4.40 -12.36
C ARG A 57 -11.16 -4.55 -12.97
N GLU A 58 -11.65 -5.79 -13.11
CA GLU A 58 -12.99 -6.07 -13.63
C GLU A 58 -14.10 -5.64 -12.66
N ARG A 59 -13.88 -5.81 -11.36
CA ARG A 59 -14.88 -5.51 -10.32
C ARG A 59 -14.79 -4.11 -9.73
N GLY A 60 -13.68 -3.41 -9.94
CA GLY A 60 -13.43 -2.08 -9.39
C GLY A 60 -13.29 -2.04 -7.87
N ILE A 61 -12.93 -3.17 -7.24
CA ILE A 61 -12.75 -3.28 -5.79
C ILE A 61 -11.45 -4.03 -5.49
N THR A 62 -10.75 -3.59 -4.44
CA THR A 62 -9.61 -4.29 -3.87
C THR A 62 -10.07 -5.62 -3.25
N ILE A 63 -9.41 -6.71 -3.61
CA ILE A 63 -9.70 -8.08 -3.14
C ILE A 63 -8.55 -8.57 -2.26
N SER A 64 -7.33 -8.37 -2.73
CA SER A 64 -6.10 -8.79 -2.09
C SER A 64 -5.44 -7.61 -1.37
N THR A 65 -4.65 -7.91 -0.33
CA THR A 65 -3.84 -6.88 0.31
C THR A 65 -2.64 -6.56 -0.57
N SER A 66 -2.41 -5.29 -0.86
CA SER A 66 -1.26 -4.83 -1.65
C SER A 66 -0.21 -4.18 -0.76
N HIS A 67 1.06 -4.45 -1.03
CA HIS A 67 2.18 -3.88 -0.29
C HIS A 67 2.92 -2.86 -1.15
N VAL A 68 3.01 -1.63 -0.65
CA VAL A 68 3.82 -0.57 -1.27
C VAL A 68 4.80 0.00 -0.25
N GLU A 69 5.90 0.55 -0.74
CA GLU A 69 6.93 1.16 0.10
C GLU A 69 7.07 2.63 -0.28
N TYR A 70 7.29 3.48 0.71
CA TYR A 70 7.67 4.88 0.52
C TYR A 70 8.44 5.38 1.74
N ASP A 71 9.22 6.42 1.53
CA ASP A 71 10.08 7.00 2.55
C ASP A 71 9.66 8.42 2.90
N SER A 72 9.99 8.82 4.12
CA SER A 72 10.14 10.23 4.52
C SER A 72 11.59 10.51 4.89
N PRO A 73 11.98 11.76 5.24
CA PRO A 73 13.34 12.04 5.72
C PRO A 73 13.67 11.27 7.00
N ASN A 74 12.66 10.93 7.80
CA ASN A 74 12.84 10.41 9.15
C ASN A 74 12.58 8.90 9.27
N ARG A 75 11.80 8.30 8.36
CA ARG A 75 11.30 6.92 8.48
C ARG A 75 11.11 6.29 7.10
N HIS A 76 11.26 4.97 7.06
CA HIS A 76 10.82 4.12 5.96
C HIS A 76 9.45 3.51 6.31
N TYR A 77 8.51 3.51 5.38
CA TYR A 77 7.18 2.96 5.57
C TYR A 77 6.96 1.77 4.62
N ALA A 78 6.56 0.64 5.20
CA ALA A 78 5.88 -0.41 4.45
C ALA A 78 4.37 -0.21 4.65
N HIS A 79 3.64 0.01 3.57
CA HIS A 79 2.23 0.32 3.59
C HIS A 79 1.42 -0.86 3.05
N VAL A 80 0.44 -1.31 3.83
CA VAL A 80 -0.50 -2.37 3.47
C VAL A 80 -1.85 -1.76 3.08
N ASP A 81 -2.22 -1.85 1.81
CA ASP A 81 -3.56 -1.46 1.33
C ASP A 81 -4.51 -2.64 1.49
N CYS A 82 -5.59 -2.45 2.26
CA CYS A 82 -6.52 -3.52 2.61
C CYS A 82 -7.88 -3.38 1.88
N PRO A 83 -8.55 -4.51 1.58
CA PRO A 83 -9.89 -4.48 1.00
C PRO A 83 -10.93 -3.95 2.00
N GLY A 84 -11.96 -3.27 1.48
CA GLY A 84 -13.05 -2.70 2.28
C GLY A 84 -14.41 -3.37 2.11
N HIS A 85 -14.53 -4.32 1.17
CA HIS A 85 -15.77 -5.03 0.90
C HIS A 85 -16.00 -6.15 1.93
N ALA A 86 -17.26 -6.37 2.33
CA ALA A 86 -17.63 -7.32 3.39
C ALA A 86 -17.12 -8.75 3.12
N ASP A 87 -17.22 -9.20 1.87
CA ASP A 87 -16.78 -10.55 1.46
C ASP A 87 -15.27 -10.78 1.61
N TYR A 88 -14.47 -9.70 1.66
CA TYR A 88 -13.01 -9.76 1.70
C TYR A 88 -12.43 -9.28 3.04
N VAL A 89 -13.26 -9.15 4.08
CA VAL A 89 -12.83 -8.75 5.44
C VAL A 89 -11.72 -9.66 5.99
N LYS A 90 -11.71 -10.95 5.63
CA LYS A 90 -10.65 -11.88 6.07
C LYS A 90 -9.25 -11.41 5.65
N ASN A 91 -9.13 -10.91 4.42
CA ASN A 91 -7.85 -10.41 3.90
C ASN A 91 -7.46 -9.11 4.61
N MET A 92 -8.44 -8.24 4.90
CA MET A 92 -8.21 -7.04 5.72
C MET A 92 -7.69 -7.39 7.12
N ILE A 93 -8.23 -8.42 7.78
CA ILE A 93 -7.74 -8.85 9.10
C ILE A 93 -6.26 -9.27 9.04
N THR A 94 -5.86 -10.02 8.02
CA THR A 94 -4.46 -10.41 7.82
C THR A 94 -3.55 -9.23 7.53
N GLY A 95 -4.04 -8.23 6.78
CA GLY A 95 -3.28 -6.99 6.54
C GLY A 95 -3.14 -6.13 7.79
N ALA A 96 -4.22 -5.94 8.54
CA ALA A 96 -4.24 -5.15 9.78
C ALA A 96 -3.33 -5.72 10.87
N ALA A 97 -3.17 -7.05 10.93
CA ALA A 97 -2.26 -7.71 11.87
C ALA A 97 -0.77 -7.35 11.66
N GLN A 98 -0.43 -6.75 10.50
CA GLN A 98 0.93 -6.32 10.18
C GLN A 98 1.18 -4.84 10.47
N MET A 99 0.14 -4.07 10.85
CA MET A 99 0.25 -2.62 11.03
C MET A 99 0.70 -2.27 12.45
N ASP A 100 1.69 -1.40 12.57
CA ASP A 100 2.17 -0.86 13.84
C ASP A 100 1.27 0.28 14.36
N GLY A 101 0.57 0.99 13.45
CA GLY A 101 -0.37 2.07 13.74
C GLY A 101 -0.49 3.10 12.63
#